data_AF-A0AAW1JEK6-F1
#
_entry.id   AF-A0AAW1JEK6-F1
#
_cell.length_a   1.000
_cell.length_b   1.000
_cell.length_c   1.000
_cell.angle_alpha   90.00
_cell.angle_beta   90.00
_cell.angle_gamma   90.00
#
_symmetry.space_group_name_H-M   'P 1'
#
loop_
_entity.id
_entity.type
_entity.pdbx_description
1 polymer ?
#
loop_
_entity_poly.entity_id
_entity_poly.type
_entity_poly.pdbx_seq_one_letter_code
_entity_poly.pdbx_strand_id
1 'polypeptide(L)'
;MAEHCSPPRLYMELFAVVCIETSHYVAFVKCGVGHEAPWCFFDSMADRKGEKNGYNIPEMVACPHVSKWLSDEQICRQLHESSPHDRHLPEHARRLLCDAYICL
;
A
#
# COMPACT_ATOMS: atom_id res chain seq x y z
N MET A 1 -24.21 6.11 41.09
CA MET A 1 -24.02 6.01 39.64
C MET A 1 -22.59 5.55 39.44
N ALA A 2 -22.37 4.32 38.97
CA ALA A 2 -21.02 3.80 38.80
C ALA A 2 -20.35 4.55 37.63
N GLU A 3 -19.21 5.19 37.89
CA GLU A 3 -18.42 5.82 36.84
C GLU A 3 -17.96 4.73 35.86
N HIS A 4 -18.39 4.88 34.61
CA HIS A 4 -18.03 3.96 33.55
C HIS A 4 -16.57 4.25 33.15
N CYS A 5 -15.62 3.52 33.75
CA CYS A 5 -14.21 3.59 33.36
C CYS A 5 -14.11 3.10 31.90
N SER A 6 -13.78 4.01 30.98
CA SER A 6 -13.57 3.65 29.58
C SER A 6 -12.27 2.85 29.47
N PRO A 7 -12.26 1.73 28.73
CA PRO A 7 -11.04 0.95 28.55
C PRO A 7 -9.95 1.79 27.87
N PRO A 8 -8.67 1.55 28.18
CA PRO A 8 -7.56 2.29 27.59
C PRO A 8 -7.53 2.11 26.07
N ARG A 9 -7.31 3.21 25.34
CA ARG A 9 -7.12 3.18 23.89
C ARG A 9 -5.73 2.64 23.57
N LEU A 10 -5.67 1.64 22.71
CA LEU A 10 -4.44 1.13 22.12
C LEU A 10 -4.37 1.61 20.67
N TYR A 11 -3.23 2.17 20.29
CA TYR A 11 -2.97 2.63 18.93
C TYR A 11 -2.16 1.56 18.19
N MET A 12 -2.56 1.26 16.97
CA MET A 12 -1.85 0.36 16.06
C MET A 12 -1.30 1.16 14.89
N GLU A 13 -0.21 0.68 14.31
CA GLU A 13 0.45 1.31 13.18
C GLU A 13 0.26 0.45 11.93
N LEU A 14 -0.23 1.08 10.85
CA LEU A 14 -0.30 0.43 9.54
C LEU A 14 1.13 0.10 9.07
N PHE A 15 1.38 -1.19 8.82
CA PHE A 15 2.70 -1.66 8.39
C PHE A 15 2.64 -2.44 7.07
N ALA A 16 1.47 -2.88 6.62
CA ALA A 16 1.32 -3.45 5.28
C ALA A 16 -0.09 -3.26 4.71
N VAL A 17 -0.17 -3.20 3.38
CA VAL A 17 -1.43 -3.22 2.63
C VAL A 17 -1.30 -4.27 1.54
N VAL A 18 -2.17 -5.28 1.57
CA VAL A 18 -2.29 -6.28 0.50
C VAL A 18 -3.28 -5.73 -0.52
N CYS A 19 -2.89 -5.70 -1.78
CA CYS A 19 -3.70 -5.16 -2.88
C CYS A 19 -4.01 -6.22 -3.94
N ILE A 20 -5.20 -6.16 -4.53
CA ILE A 20 -5.62 -7.01 -5.65
C ILE A 20 -6.55 -6.24 -6.59
N GLU A 21 -6.15 -6.15 -7.85
CA GLU A 21 -7.00 -5.55 -8.90
C GLU A 21 -8.03 -6.54 -9.43
N THR A 22 -7.56 -7.74 -9.81
CA THR A 22 -8.43 -8.80 -10.37
C THR A 22 -8.12 -10.17 -9.75
N SER A 23 -6.93 -10.71 -10.00
CA SER A 23 -6.54 -12.06 -9.57
C SER A 23 -5.13 -12.16 -8.98
N HIS A 24 -4.35 -11.07 -9.04
CA HIS A 24 -2.95 -11.05 -8.63
C HIS A 24 -2.74 -10.17 -7.40
N TYR A 25 -2.33 -10.80 -6.30
CA TYR A 25 -2.01 -10.13 -5.05
C TYR A 25 -0.60 -9.56 -5.09
N VAL A 26 -0.49 -8.31 -4.65
CA VAL A 26 0.76 -7.60 -4.41
C VAL A 26 0.71 -6.98 -3.02
N ALA A 27 1.85 -6.52 -2.50
CA ALA A 27 1.90 -5.92 -1.18
C ALA A 27 2.65 -4.59 -1.19
N PHE A 28 2.13 -3.63 -0.45
CA PHE A 28 2.89 -2.49 0.04
C PHE A 28 3.30 -2.79 1.48
N VAL A 29 4.59 -2.69 1.78
CA VAL A 29 5.13 -3.00 3.11
C VAL A 29 5.96 -1.85 3.61
N LYS A 30 5.76 -1.49 4.88
CA LYS A 30 6.53 -0.48 5.58
C LYS A 30 7.89 -1.06 6.00
N CYS A 31 8.96 -0.43 5.57
CA CYS A 31 10.34 -0.85 5.78
C CYS A 31 10.97 -0.13 6.99
N GLY A 32 10.28 -0.10 8.12
CA GLY A 32 10.77 0.54 9.34
C GLY A 32 9.66 0.90 10.32
N VAL A 33 10.03 1.63 11.36
CA VAL A 33 9.13 2.08 12.43
C VAL A 33 8.85 3.57 12.29
N GLY A 34 7.62 4.00 12.58
CA GLY A 34 7.23 5.40 12.61
C GLY A 34 6.69 5.91 11.26
N HIS A 35 5.97 7.02 11.31
CA HIS A 35 5.20 7.56 10.18
C HIS A 35 6.03 7.82 8.91
N GLU A 36 7.29 8.24 9.06
CA GLU A 36 8.20 8.54 7.95
C GLU A 36 8.96 7.33 7.40
N ALA A 37 8.71 6.13 7.92
CA ALA A 37 9.42 4.96 7.43
C ALA A 37 9.14 4.74 5.93
N PRO A 38 10.16 4.35 5.15
CA PRO A 38 10.01 4.12 3.72
C PRO A 38 9.09 2.92 3.49
N TRP A 39 8.43 2.90 2.33
CA TRP A 39 7.64 1.76 1.90
C TRP A 39 8.29 1.08 0.69
N CYS A 40 8.04 -0.21 0.54
CA CYS A 40 8.31 -0.93 -0.69
C CYS A 40 7.02 -1.54 -1.25
N PHE A 41 6.98 -1.66 -2.57
CA PHE A 41 6.05 -2.49 -3.30
C PHE A 41 6.71 -3.85 -3.54
N PHE A 42 5.95 -4.92 -3.37
CA PHE A 42 6.39 -6.29 -3.59
C PHE A 42 5.43 -6.99 -4.54
N ASP A 43 6.00 -7.53 -5.62
CA ASP A 43 5.33 -8.40 -6.57
C ASP A 43 6.09 -9.73 -6.67
N SER A 44 5.42 -10.83 -6.32
CA SER A 44 6.00 -12.17 -6.35
C SER A 44 6.16 -12.76 -7.76
N MET A 45 5.50 -12.17 -8.76
CA MET A 45 5.44 -12.63 -10.15
C MET A 45 5.72 -11.48 -11.14
N ALA A 46 6.58 -10.54 -10.77
CA ALA A 46 6.92 -9.36 -11.57
C ALA A 46 7.53 -9.70 -12.94
N ASP A 47 8.33 -10.77 -13.01
CA ASP A 47 8.89 -11.28 -14.26
C ASP A 47 8.94 -12.81 -14.27
N ARG A 48 9.20 -13.42 -15.43
CA ARG A 48 9.30 -14.86 -15.61
C ARG A 48 10.46 -15.23 -16.52
N LYS A 49 11.31 -16.14 -16.05
CA LYS A 49 12.37 -16.73 -16.87
C LYS A 49 11.99 -18.11 -17.36
N GLY A 50 11.91 -18.26 -18.68
CA GLY A 50 11.59 -19.52 -19.35
C GLY A 50 10.09 -19.79 -19.46
N GLU A 51 9.74 -20.83 -20.22
CA GLU A 51 8.34 -21.17 -20.53
C GLU A 51 7.78 -22.24 -19.57
N LYS A 52 7.56 -23.48 -20.04
CA LYS A 52 6.93 -24.57 -19.27
C LYS A 52 7.66 -24.93 -17.97
N ASN A 53 9.00 -24.97 -18.02
CA ASN A 53 9.83 -25.25 -16.84
C ASN A 53 10.47 -23.97 -16.28
N GLY A 54 9.88 -22.82 -16.60
CA GLY A 54 10.31 -21.53 -16.10
C GLY A 54 9.88 -21.27 -14.66
N TYR A 55 10.45 -20.24 -14.06
CA TYR A 55 10.14 -19.78 -12.72
C TYR A 55 9.90 -18.27 -12.70
N ASN A 56 9.14 -17.81 -11.71
CA ASN A 56 8.84 -16.40 -11.53
C ASN A 56 10.02 -15.71 -10.81
N ILE A 57 10.26 -14.45 -11.16
CA ILE A 57 11.25 -13.58 -10.55
C ILE A 57 10.47 -12.53 -9.76
N PRO A 58 10.57 -12.52 -8.42
CA PRO A 58 9.94 -11.50 -7.61
C PRO A 58 10.69 -10.17 -7.72
N GLU A 59 9.97 -9.07 -7.55
CA GLU A 59 10.54 -7.72 -7.51
C GLU A 59 10.14 -7.01 -6.22
N MET A 60 11.07 -6.20 -5.71
CA MET A 60 10.82 -5.24 -4.64
C MET A 60 11.22 -3.86 -5.12
N VAL A 61 10.27 -2.93 -5.15
CA VAL A 61 10.46 -1.56 -5.62
C VAL A 61 10.30 -0.59 -4.47
N ALA A 62 11.22 0.36 -4.32
CA ALA A 62 11.07 1.41 -3.32
C ALA A 62 9.91 2.36 -3.69
N CYS A 63 9.02 2.63 -2.74
CA CYS A 63 7.84 3.47 -2.92
C CYS A 63 7.83 4.62 -1.89
N PRO A 64 8.76 5.58 -1.97
CA PRO A 64 8.92 6.64 -0.97
C PRO A 64 7.72 7.61 -0.89
N HIS A 65 6.87 7.64 -1.91
CA HIS A 65 5.70 8.52 -1.95
C HIS A 65 4.51 8.00 -1.12
N VAL A 66 4.47 6.71 -0.80
CA VAL A 66 3.37 6.08 -0.07
C VAL A 66 3.15 6.76 1.29
N SER A 67 4.21 7.04 2.04
CA SER A 67 4.10 7.71 3.35
C SER A 67 3.40 9.06 3.23
N LYS A 68 3.69 9.82 2.16
CA LYS A 68 3.07 11.13 1.90
C LYS A 68 1.61 10.99 1.49
N TRP A 69 1.30 10.04 0.61
CA TRP A 69 -0.09 9.80 0.16
C TRP A 69 -1.01 9.39 1.31
N LEU A 70 -0.49 8.64 2.29
CA LEU A 70 -1.26 8.18 3.45
C LEU A 70 -1.33 9.20 4.59
N SER A 71 -0.33 10.09 4.72
CA SER A 71 -0.23 11.00 5.86
C SER A 71 -0.69 12.44 5.57
N ASP A 72 -0.67 12.87 4.30
CA ASP A 72 -1.00 14.23 3.90
C ASP A 72 -2.29 14.26 3.06
N GLU A 73 -3.38 14.73 3.70
CA GLU A 73 -4.70 14.84 3.08
C GLU A 73 -4.69 15.80 1.88
N GLN A 74 -3.89 16.86 1.90
CA GLN A 74 -3.82 17.82 0.81
C GLN A 74 -3.13 17.20 -0.41
N ILE A 75 -2.03 16.45 -0.20
CA ILE A 75 -1.38 15.70 -1.29
C ILE A 75 -2.33 14.65 -1.86
N CYS A 76 -3.05 13.91 -1.01
CA CYS A 76 -4.02 12.92 -1.44
C CYS A 76 -5.14 13.54 -2.29
N ARG A 77 -5.69 14.70 -1.87
CA ARG A 77 -6.67 15.46 -2.65
C ARG A 77 -6.11 15.95 -3.98
N GLN A 78 -4.90 16.51 -3.99
CA GLN A 78 -4.25 16.94 -5.23
C GLN A 78 -4.03 15.79 -6.21
N LEU A 79 -3.67 14.60 -5.72
CA LEU A 79 -3.55 13.39 -6.55
C LEU A 79 -4.89 13.00 -7.16
N HIS A 80 -5.96 13.06 -6.38
CA HIS A 80 -7.31 12.77 -6.87
C HIS A 80 -7.79 13.82 -7.89
N GLU A 81 -7.58 15.11 -7.63
CA GLU A 81 -8.00 16.21 -8.52
C GLU A 81 -7.20 16.24 -9.83
N SER A 82 -5.89 16.01 -9.76
CA SER A 82 -5.03 15.95 -10.95
C SER A 82 -5.25 14.71 -11.80
N SER A 83 -5.82 13.65 -11.21
CA SER A 83 -6.09 12.36 -11.87
C SER A 83 -7.57 12.00 -11.75
N PRO A 84 -8.47 12.68 -12.49
CA PRO A 84 -9.93 12.52 -12.34
C PRO A 84 -10.46 11.12 -12.70
N HIS A 85 -9.61 10.27 -13.28
CA HIS A 85 -9.88 8.85 -13.45
C HIS A 85 -8.73 8.05 -12.87
N ASP A 86 -9.05 6.98 -12.15
CA ASP A 86 -8.07 6.12 -11.47
C ASP A 86 -6.95 5.62 -12.39
N ARG A 87 -7.24 5.43 -13.69
CA ARG A 87 -6.25 5.04 -14.71
C ARG A 87 -5.13 6.06 -14.94
N HIS A 88 -5.33 7.31 -14.53
CA HIS A 88 -4.32 8.38 -14.67
C HIS A 88 -3.44 8.51 -13.42
N LEU A 89 -3.79 7.83 -12.32
CA LEU A 89 -2.93 7.79 -11.13
C LEU A 89 -1.61 7.08 -11.46
N PRO A 90 -0.49 7.48 -10.82
CA PRO A 90 0.73 6.71 -10.85
C PRO A 90 0.47 5.26 -10.44
N GLU A 91 1.14 4.31 -11.09
CA GLU A 91 0.84 2.88 -10.94
C GLU A 91 0.75 2.42 -9.48
N HIS A 92 1.78 2.70 -8.68
CA HIS A 92 1.79 2.34 -7.25
C HIS A 92 0.69 3.06 -6.44
N ALA A 93 0.36 4.31 -6.79
CA ALA A 93 -0.73 5.04 -6.13
C ALA A 93 -2.08 4.41 -6.46
N ARG A 94 -2.31 4.07 -7.73
CA ARG A 94 -3.51 3.36 -8.18
C ARG A 94 -3.66 2.02 -7.46
N ARG A 95 -2.60 1.20 -7.47
CA ARG A 95 -2.60 -0.12 -6.79
C ARG A 95 -2.89 0.01 -5.30
N LEU A 96 -2.32 1.00 -4.63
CA LEU A 96 -2.54 1.19 -3.20
C LEU A 96 -3.95 1.73 -2.87
N LEU A 97 -4.41 2.74 -3.60
CA LEU A 97 -5.61 3.50 -3.25
C LEU A 97 -6.90 2.89 -3.82
N CYS A 98 -6.81 2.23 -4.98
CA CYS A 98 -7.96 1.66 -5.67
C CYS A 98 -8.10 0.15 -5.42
N ASP A 99 -6.99 -0.56 -5.21
CA ASP A 99 -6.98 -2.03 -5.16
C ASP A 99 -6.71 -2.61 -3.76
N ALA A 100 -6.81 -1.81 -2.69
CA ALA A 100 -6.58 -2.29 -1.32
C ALA A 100 -7.57 -3.38 -0.89
N TYR A 101 -7.05 -4.51 -0.40
CA TYR A 101 -7.84 -5.65 0.05
C TYR A 101 -7.77 -5.87 1.56
N ILE A 102 -6.55 -5.88 2.13
CA ILE A 102 -6.33 -6.05 3.57
C ILE A 102 -5.32 -5.00 4.06
N CYS A 103 -5.67 -4.31 5.14
CA CYS A 103 -4.78 -3.40 5.87
C CYS A 103 -4.31 -4.08 7.17
N LEU A 104 -2.99 -4.11 7.38
CA LEU A 104 -2.33 -4.77 8.51
C LEU A 104 -1.60 -3.75 9.38
#